data_AF-A0A0M6XS97-F1
#
_entry.id   AF-A0A0M6XS97-F1
#
_cell.length_a   1.000
_cell.length_b   1.000
_cell.length_c   1.000
_cell.angle_alpha   90.00
_cell.angle_beta   90.00
_cell.angle_gamma   90.00
#
_symmetry.space_group_name_H-M   'P 1'
#
loop_
_entity.id
_entity.type
_entity.pdbx_description
1 polymer ?
#
loop_
_entity_poly.entity_id
_entity_poly.type
_entity_poly.pdbx_seq_one_letter_code
_entity_poly.pdbx_strand_id
1 'polypeptide(L)'
;MIRFLPLVILVAACAELPLAERTISSEARAQPYPMLVPLDPLLVEGARTSAAATVGAPLRVRGAALSRASVPAPVTGDLAARSIALRDRAARLRDAPI
;
A
#
# COMPACT_ATOMS: atom_id res chain seq x y z
N MET A 1 -15.36 32.60 43.63
CA MET A 1 -13.94 32.22 43.41
C MET A 1 -13.65 30.71 43.42
N ILE A 2 -14.59 29.84 43.82
CA ILE A 2 -14.33 28.37 43.97
C ILE A 2 -14.38 27.60 42.62
N ARG A 3 -14.82 28.23 41.53
CA ARG A 3 -15.12 27.57 40.25
C ARG A 3 -13.91 27.24 39.37
N PHE A 4 -12.70 27.69 39.74
CA PHE A 4 -11.46 27.39 39.01
C PHE A 4 -10.64 26.25 39.63
N LEU A 5 -11.00 25.79 40.83
CA LEU A 5 -10.30 24.69 41.51
C LEU A 5 -10.19 23.39 40.68
N PRO A 6 -11.24 22.90 39.99
CA PRO A 6 -11.12 21.65 39.24
C PRO A 6 -10.22 21.77 38.00
N LEU A 7 -10.15 22.97 37.40
CA LEU A 7 -9.30 23.23 36.23
C LEU A 7 -7.81 23.16 36.59
N VAL A 8 -7.44 23.71 37.75
CA VAL A 8 -6.04 23.71 38.24
C VAL A 8 -5.56 22.29 38.57
N ILE A 9 -6.44 21.44 39.11
CA ILE A 9 -6.12 20.04 39.42
C ILE A 9 -5.93 19.23 38.13
N LEU A 10 -6.74 19.49 37.09
CA LEU A 10 -6.61 18.78 35.80
C LEU A 10 -5.29 19.09 35.09
N VAL A 11 -4.81 20.34 35.17
CA VAL A 11 -3.53 20.76 34.56
C VAL A 11 -2.33 20.20 35.32
N ALA A 12 -2.41 20.09 36.66
CA ALA A 12 -1.36 19.48 37.46
C ALA A 12 -1.16 17.98 37.15
N ALA A 13 -2.24 17.27 36.80
CA ALA A 13 -2.17 15.86 36.40
C ALA A 13 -1.52 15.63 35.02
N CYS A 14 -1.34 16.67 34.20
CA CYS A 14 -0.59 16.60 32.94
C CYS A 14 0.86 17.09 33.06
N ALA A 15 1.27 17.60 34.22
CA ALA A 15 2.62 18.15 34.41
C ALA A 15 3.68 17.06 34.64
N GLU A 16 3.29 15.87 35.11
CA GLU A 16 4.18 14.72 35.29
C GLU A 16 4.21 13.84 34.04
N LEU A 17 4.71 14.41 32.94
CA LEU A 17 5.23 13.58 31.86
C LEU A 17 6.46 12.84 32.42
N PRO A 18 6.54 11.50 32.31
CA PRO A 18 7.74 10.79 32.74
C PRO A 18 8.94 11.37 31.99
N LEU A 19 9.98 11.77 32.73
CA LEU A 19 11.24 12.25 32.15
C LEU A 19 11.73 11.23 31.12
N ALA A 20 11.57 11.54 29.84
CA ALA A 20 11.98 10.68 28.72
C ALA A 20 13.49 10.35 28.79
N GLU A 21 14.25 11.13 29.54
CA GLU A 21 15.65 10.89 29.84
C GLU A 21 15.89 9.54 30.54
N ARG A 22 14.96 9.05 31.36
CA ARG A 22 15.13 7.77 32.09
C ARG A 22 14.87 6.54 31.23
N THR A 23 14.22 6.68 30.07
CA THR A 23 13.90 5.57 29.15
C THR A 23 14.93 5.41 28.02
N ILE A 24 15.85 6.35 27.84
CA ILE A 24 16.91 6.27 26.82
C ILE A 24 18.12 5.54 27.42
N SER A 25 18.52 4.42 26.82
CA SER A 25 19.70 3.65 27.24
C SER A 25 21.00 4.46 27.04
N SER A 26 22.05 4.12 27.81
CA SER A 26 23.38 4.72 27.63
C SER A 26 23.93 4.51 26.22
N GLU A 27 23.67 3.33 25.66
CA GLU A 27 24.02 2.98 24.27
C GLU A 27 23.31 3.88 23.26
N ALA A 28 22.01 4.16 23.44
CA ALA A 28 21.26 5.05 22.55
C ALA A 28 21.75 6.51 22.60
N ARG A 29 22.28 6.97 23.75
CA ARG A 29 22.88 8.31 23.87
C ARG A 29 24.26 8.43 23.23
N ALA A 30 24.99 7.32 23.13
CA ALA A 30 26.30 7.26 22.51
C ALA A 30 26.22 7.20 20.98
N GLN A 31 25.03 6.94 20.42
CA GLN A 31 24.82 6.96 18.98
C GLN A 31 25.00 8.39 18.44
N PRO A 32 25.69 8.58 17.30
CA PRO A 32 25.75 9.87 16.65
C PRO A 32 24.34 10.33 16.27
N TYR A 33 24.08 11.63 16.42
CA TYR A 33 22.83 12.21 15.95
C TYR A 33 22.67 11.94 14.45
N PRO A 34 21.46 11.55 14.00
CA PRO A 34 21.22 11.34 12.59
C PRO A 34 21.44 12.65 11.83
N MET A 35 22.00 12.54 10.62
CA MET A 35 22.05 13.70 9.74
C MET A 35 20.64 14.09 9.31
N LEU A 36 20.26 15.33 9.57
CA LEU A 36 18.98 15.87 9.14
C LEU A 36 19.01 16.04 7.61
N VAL A 37 18.10 15.36 6.92
CA VAL A 37 17.92 15.51 5.47
C VAL A 37 16.94 16.66 5.22
N PRO A 38 17.21 17.56 4.26
CA PRO A 38 16.29 18.63 3.89
C PRO A 38 14.91 18.08 3.50
N LEU A 39 13.85 18.69 4.05
CA LEU A 39 12.47 18.30 3.78
C LEU A 39 11.94 18.85 2.45
N ASP A 40 12.47 19.98 1.99
CA ASP A 40 11.96 20.67 0.80
C ASP A 40 11.88 19.77 -0.45
N PRO A 41 12.89 18.94 -0.78
CA PRO A 41 12.80 18.03 -1.92
C PRO A 41 11.69 16.99 -1.79
N LEU A 42 11.43 16.50 -0.57
CA LEU A 42 10.39 15.51 -0.30
C LEU A 42 8.99 16.13 -0.38
N LEU A 43 8.85 17.38 0.07
CA LEU A 43 7.60 18.13 -0.02
C LEU A 43 7.27 18.47 -1.47
N VAL A 44 8.28 18.82 -2.29
CA VAL A 44 8.12 19.04 -3.74
C VAL A 44 7.68 17.75 -4.44
N GLU A 45 8.25 16.59 -4.09
CA GLU A 45 7.83 15.31 -4.66
C GLU A 45 6.40 14.95 -4.25
N GLY A 46 6.04 15.15 -2.98
CA GLY A 46 4.69 14.89 -2.47
C GLY A 46 3.61 15.81 -3.07
N ALA A 47 3.99 17.00 -3.53
CA ALA A 47 3.11 17.93 -4.23
C ALA A 47 2.88 17.57 -5.71
N ARG A 48 3.67 16.64 -6.27
CA ARG A 48 3.44 16.17 -7.64
C ARG A 48 2.19 15.31 -7.71
N THR A 49 1.42 15.52 -8.75
CA THR A 49 0.26 14.67 -9.05
C THR A 49 0.74 13.24 -9.27
N SER A 50 0.32 12.32 -8.41
CA SER A 50 0.76 10.93 -8.54
C SER A 50 0.26 10.34 -9.86
N ALA A 51 1.08 9.51 -10.51
CA ALA A 51 0.66 8.81 -11.72
C ALA A 51 -0.63 8.00 -11.48
N ALA A 52 -0.82 7.46 -10.27
CA ALA A 52 -2.04 6.80 -9.87
C ALA A 52 -3.28 7.73 -9.85
N ALA A 53 -3.12 8.99 -9.44
CA ALA A 53 -4.18 9.99 -9.50
C ALA A 53 -4.58 10.31 -10.95
N THR A 54 -3.61 10.35 -11.87
CA THR A 54 -3.85 10.61 -13.30
C THR A 54 -4.63 9.47 -13.98
N VAL A 55 -4.36 8.21 -13.61
CA VAL A 55 -4.97 7.03 -14.27
C VAL A 55 -6.14 6.43 -13.46
N GLY A 56 -6.47 6.98 -12.30
CA GLY A 56 -7.48 6.44 -11.38
C GLY A 56 -8.91 6.40 -11.94
N ALA A 57 -9.32 7.37 -12.76
CA ALA A 57 -10.63 7.33 -13.42
C ALA A 57 -10.74 6.22 -14.49
N PRO A 58 -9.80 6.09 -15.44
CA PRO A 58 -9.75 4.96 -16.37
C PRO A 58 -9.73 3.60 -15.68
N LEU A 59 -8.96 3.45 -14.60
CA LEU A 59 -8.85 2.19 -13.86
C LEU A 59 -10.15 1.83 -13.14
N ARG A 60 -10.86 2.80 -12.55
CA ARG A 60 -12.17 2.56 -11.92
C ARG A 60 -13.21 2.08 -12.94
N VAL A 61 -13.24 2.68 -14.13
CA VAL A 61 -14.15 2.27 -15.20
C VAL A 61 -13.85 0.83 -15.66
N ARG A 62 -12.57 0.50 -15.87
CA ARG A 62 -12.13 -0.86 -16.23
C ARG A 62 -12.44 -1.87 -15.11
N GLY A 63 -12.18 -1.51 -13.86
CA GLY A 63 -12.51 -2.32 -12.70
C GLY A 63 -14.01 -2.61 -12.58
N ALA A 64 -14.86 -1.61 -12.84
CA ALA A 64 -16.32 -1.78 -12.84
C ALA A 64 -16.83 -2.64 -14.03
N ALA A 65 -16.11 -2.64 -15.15
CA ALA A 65 -16.40 -3.55 -16.25
C ALA A 65 -16.01 -5.00 -15.88
N LEU A 66 -14.84 -5.18 -15.28
CA LEU A 66 -14.33 -6.49 -14.85
C LEU A 66 -15.11 -7.08 -13.68
N SER A 67 -15.59 -6.27 -12.73
CA SER A 67 -16.40 -6.77 -11.61
C SER A 67 -17.74 -7.35 -12.04
N ARG A 68 -18.22 -6.96 -13.24
CA ARG A 68 -19.42 -7.49 -13.88
C ARG A 68 -19.11 -8.57 -14.91
N ALA A 69 -17.83 -8.81 -15.21
CA ALA A 69 -17.43 -9.88 -16.11
C ALA A 69 -17.50 -11.21 -15.35
N SER A 70 -18.35 -12.12 -15.84
CA SER A 70 -18.29 -13.51 -15.43
C SER A 70 -17.06 -14.14 -16.07
N VAL A 71 -16.12 -14.59 -15.23
CA VAL A 71 -15.08 -15.52 -15.69
C VAL A 71 -15.75 -16.89 -15.79
N PRO A 72 -15.83 -17.49 -17.00
CA PRO A 72 -16.39 -18.83 -17.12
C PRO A 72 -15.59 -19.77 -16.22
N ALA A 73 -16.30 -20.69 -15.56
CA ALA A 73 -15.66 -21.68 -14.71
C ALA A 73 -14.53 -22.37 -15.49
N PRO A 74 -13.35 -22.58 -14.88
CA PRO A 74 -12.29 -23.32 -15.54
C PRO A 74 -12.87 -24.67 -15.95
N VAL A 75 -12.73 -25.01 -17.23
CA VAL A 75 -13.19 -26.32 -17.73
C VAL A 75 -12.36 -27.38 -17.01
N THR A 76 -12.95 -28.03 -16.02
CA THR A 76 -12.37 -29.16 -15.33
C THR A 76 -12.68 -30.41 -16.15
N GLY A 77 -11.65 -31.20 -16.43
CA GLY A 77 -11.67 -32.33 -17.34
C GLY A 77 -10.24 -32.83 -17.53
N ASP A 78 -10.06 -33.96 -18.21
CA ASP A 78 -8.74 -34.57 -18.37
C ASP A 78 -7.75 -33.58 -19.06
N LEU A 79 -6.74 -33.17 -18.30
CA LEU A 79 -5.70 -32.25 -18.77
C LEU A 79 -4.81 -32.93 -19.81
N ALA A 80 -4.58 -34.24 -19.68
CA ALA A 80 -3.74 -34.99 -20.60
C ALA A 80 -4.39 -35.05 -21.99
N ALA A 81 -5.65 -35.49 -22.08
CA ALA A 81 -6.41 -35.50 -23.32
C ALA A 81 -6.47 -34.12 -24.00
N ARG A 82 -6.67 -33.05 -23.22
CA ARG A 82 -6.66 -31.68 -23.77
C ARG A 82 -5.30 -31.24 -24.28
N SER A 83 -4.22 -31.57 -23.58
CA SER A 83 -2.86 -31.24 -24.02
C SER A 83 -2.53 -31.90 -25.36
N ILE A 84 -3.05 -33.11 -25.59
CA ILE A 84 -2.90 -33.86 -26.84
C ILE A 84 -3.70 -33.16 -27.94
N ALA A 85 -4.99 -32.91 -27.71
CA ALA A 85 -5.86 -32.24 -28.68
C ALA A 85 -5.34 -30.84 -29.08
N LEU A 86 -4.75 -30.09 -28.14
CA LEU A 86 -4.16 -28.78 -28.40
C LEU A 86 -2.91 -28.89 -29.27
N ARG A 87 -2.03 -29.85 -29.00
CA ARG A 87 -0.83 -30.11 -29.82
C ARG A 87 -1.21 -30.52 -31.24
N ASP A 88 -2.19 -31.39 -31.40
CA ASP A 88 -2.69 -31.82 -32.70
C ASP A 88 -3.30 -30.66 -33.48
N ARG A 89 -4.09 -29.80 -32.81
CA ARG A 89 -4.63 -28.59 -33.43
C ARG A 89 -3.53 -27.63 -33.86
N ALA A 90 -2.50 -27.45 -33.02
CA ALA A 90 -1.36 -26.59 -33.34
C ALA A 90 -0.54 -27.14 -34.51
N ALA A 91 -0.42 -28.46 -34.65
CA ALA A 91 0.20 -29.09 -35.81
C ALA A 91 -0.61 -28.81 -37.08
N ARG A 92 -1.93 -29.04 -37.05
CA ARG A 92 -2.81 -28.72 -38.19
C ARG A 92 -2.76 -27.27 -38.62
N LEU A 93 -2.65 -26.32 -37.69
CA LEU A 93 -2.53 -24.89 -38.00
C LEU A 93 -1.16 -24.53 -38.60
N ARG A 94 -0.10 -25.24 -38.21
CA ARG A 94 1.23 -25.08 -38.81
C ARG A 94 1.28 -25.62 -40.24
N ASP A 95 0.56 -26.69 -40.49
CA ASP A 95 0.51 -27.37 -41.79
C ASP A 95 -0.60 -26.85 -42.70
N ALA A 96 -1.43 -25.92 -42.22
CA ALA A 96 -2.46 -25.28 -43.02
C ALA A 96 -1.80 -24.34 -44.05
N PRO A 97 -2.09 -24.49 -45.35
CA PRO A 97 -1.67 -23.50 -46.33
C PRO A 97 -2.36 -22.17 -46.03
N ILE A 98 -1.58 -21.09 -46.05
CA ILE A 98 -2.04 -19.71 -45.84
C ILE A 98 -2.92 -19.26 -47.01
#